data_AF-A0A2H1JZF9-F1
#
_entry.id   AF-A0A2H1JZF9-F1
#
_cell.length_a   1.000
_cell.length_b   1.000
_cell.length_c   1.000
_cell.angle_alpha   90.00
_cell.angle_beta   90.00
_cell.angle_gamma   90.00
#
_symmetry.space_group_name_H-M   'P 1'
#
loop_
_entity.id
_entity.type
_entity.pdbx_description
1 polymer ?
#
loop_
_entity_poly.entity_id
_entity_poly.type
_entity_poly.pdbx_seq_one_letter_code
_entity_poly.pdbx_strand_id
1 'polypeptide(L)'
;MRASTHRQRVAALGRAGYRRYDESTATSLGRMSEHLLADYGGDLRRLRAAGHAEPAALSRLLRAFPGIGPAGAQIFLREVQGIWSLPPVFDAKALEGARRARLPAEPEALAGLVAPADRARFAAALVRRALRR
;
A
#
# COMPACT_ATOMS: atom_id res chain seq x y z
N MET A 1 -10.97 13.89 -4.58
CA MET A 1 -10.82 12.99 -5.75
C MET A 1 -12.11 12.77 -6.54
N ARG A 2 -13.26 12.43 -5.91
CA ARG A 2 -14.55 12.37 -6.62
C ARG A 2 -15.05 13.75 -7.10
N ALA A 3 -14.98 14.76 -6.23
CA ALA A 3 -15.45 16.11 -6.56
C ALA A 3 -14.60 16.86 -7.60
N SER A 4 -13.42 16.33 -7.95
CA SER A 4 -12.59 16.93 -9.00
C SER A 4 -12.98 16.39 -10.37
N THR A 5 -12.98 17.23 -11.39
CA THR A 5 -13.13 16.80 -12.78
C THR A 5 -11.88 16.04 -13.25
N HIS A 6 -12.00 15.28 -14.34
CA HIS A 6 -10.85 14.63 -14.98
C HIS A 6 -9.73 15.65 -15.29
N ARG A 7 -10.09 16.79 -15.90
CA ARG A 7 -9.16 17.87 -16.24
C ARG A 7 -8.42 18.43 -15.02
N GLN A 8 -9.09 18.58 -13.89
CA GLN A 8 -8.46 19.03 -12.65
C GLN A 8 -7.43 18.02 -12.13
N ARG A 9 -7.72 16.71 -12.23
CA ARG A 9 -6.77 15.64 -11.86
C ARG A 9 -5.55 15.61 -12.78
N VAL A 10 -5.76 15.67 -14.09
CA VAL A 10 -4.66 15.77 -15.07
C VAL A 10 -3.78 16.98 -14.80
N ALA A 11 -4.39 18.16 -14.61
CA ALA A 11 -3.64 19.36 -14.30
C ALA A 11 -2.83 19.25 -13.00
N ALA A 12 -3.37 18.60 -11.96
CA ALA A 12 -2.64 18.36 -10.72
C ALA A 12 -1.44 17.42 -10.92
N LEU A 13 -1.62 16.32 -11.66
CA LEU A 13 -0.55 15.38 -12.01
C LEU A 13 0.54 16.05 -12.86
N GLY A 14 0.15 16.89 -13.83
CA GLY A 14 1.06 17.67 -14.65
C GLY A 14 1.93 18.63 -13.84
N ARG A 15 1.33 19.36 -12.88
CA ARG A 15 2.08 20.23 -11.95
C ARG A 15 3.06 19.45 -11.07
N ALA A 16 2.73 18.20 -10.73
CA ALA A 16 3.61 17.30 -9.98
C ALA A 16 4.68 16.61 -10.87
N GLY A 17 4.76 16.95 -12.15
CA GLY A 17 5.74 16.39 -13.09
C GLY A 17 5.37 15.02 -13.66
N TYR A 18 4.18 14.49 -13.35
CA TYR A 18 3.74 13.15 -13.77
C TYR A 18 3.11 13.15 -15.18
N ARG A 19 3.77 13.77 -16.16
CA ARG A 19 3.20 14.07 -17.49
C ARG A 19 3.02 12.88 -18.43
N ARG A 20 3.77 11.79 -18.25
CA ARG A 20 3.75 10.65 -19.19
C ARG A 20 2.46 9.82 -19.10
N TYR A 21 1.84 9.81 -17.92
CA TYR A 21 0.70 8.94 -17.59
C TYR A 21 -0.37 9.70 -16.81
N ASP A 22 -0.42 11.03 -16.92
CA ASP A 22 -1.35 11.88 -16.16
C ASP A 22 -2.82 11.57 -16.51
N GLU A 23 -3.17 11.39 -17.78
CA GLU A 23 -4.54 11.06 -18.19
C GLU A 23 -5.00 9.69 -17.69
N SER A 24 -4.20 8.64 -17.92
CA SER A 24 -4.54 7.29 -17.47
C SER A 24 -4.59 7.21 -15.94
N THR A 25 -3.67 7.89 -15.25
CA THR A 25 -3.66 7.97 -13.79
C THR A 25 -4.84 8.78 -13.25
N ALA A 26 -5.20 9.90 -13.89
CA ALA A 26 -6.37 10.68 -13.54
C ALA A 26 -7.66 9.87 -13.69
N THR A 27 -7.74 9.02 -14.72
CA THR A 27 -8.86 8.08 -14.92
C THR A 27 -8.89 7.02 -13.81
N SER A 28 -7.77 6.33 -13.56
CA SER A 28 -7.68 5.31 -12.51
C SER A 28 -8.02 5.87 -11.14
N LEU A 29 -7.48 7.04 -10.76
CA LEU A 29 -7.79 7.70 -9.50
C LEU A 29 -9.27 8.07 -9.34
N GLY A 30 -9.94 8.45 -10.43
CA GLY A 30 -11.38 8.68 -10.44
C GLY A 30 -12.15 7.39 -10.14
N ARG A 31 -11.88 6.33 -10.90
CA ARG A 31 -12.53 5.01 -10.75
C ARG A 31 -12.27 4.38 -9.38
N MET A 32 -11.05 4.49 -8.86
CA MET A 32 -10.71 4.04 -7.50
C MET A 32 -11.55 4.78 -6.44
N SER A 33 -11.77 6.09 -6.63
CA SER A 33 -12.58 6.89 -5.69
C SER A 33 -14.05 6.50 -5.74
N GLU A 34 -14.58 6.22 -6.94
CA GLU A 34 -15.94 5.73 -7.14
C GLU A 34 -16.13 4.36 -6.49
N HIS A 35 -15.22 3.42 -6.73
CA HIS A 35 -15.24 2.10 -6.10
C HIS A 35 -15.16 2.18 -4.57
N LEU A 36 -14.28 3.04 -4.03
CA LEU A 36 -14.18 3.25 -2.58
C LEU A 36 -15.51 3.73 -1.97
N LEU A 37 -16.22 4.62 -2.67
CA LEU A 37 -17.48 5.17 -2.21
C LEU A 37 -18.63 4.18 -2.34
N ALA A 38 -18.71 3.48 -3.47
CA ALA A 38 -19.77 2.51 -3.75
C ALA A 38 -19.72 1.34 -2.76
N ASP A 39 -18.54 0.73 -2.59
CA ASP A 39 -18.43 -0.56 -1.89
C ASP A 39 -18.09 -0.37 -0.41
N TYR A 40 -17.49 0.77 -0.05
CA TYR A 40 -16.99 1.02 1.30
C TYR A 40 -17.41 2.39 1.86
N GLY A 41 -18.31 3.12 1.21
CA GLY A 41 -18.83 4.40 1.71
C GLY A 41 -17.76 5.47 1.93
N GLY A 42 -16.61 5.38 1.25
CA GLY A 42 -15.49 6.30 1.44
C GLY A 42 -14.54 5.92 2.58
N ASP A 43 -14.80 4.81 3.27
CA ASP A 43 -14.08 4.43 4.50
C ASP A 43 -13.36 3.09 4.34
N LEU A 44 -12.02 3.13 4.22
CA LEU A 44 -11.19 1.93 4.12
C LEU A 44 -11.23 1.05 5.38
N ARG A 45 -11.74 1.53 6.52
CA ARG A 45 -12.00 0.66 7.69
C ARG A 45 -13.10 -0.37 7.40
N ARG A 46 -14.03 -0.07 6.48
CA ARG A 46 -15.01 -1.04 5.99
C ARG A 46 -14.36 -2.10 5.11
N LEU A 47 -13.37 -1.74 4.29
CA LEU A 47 -12.54 -2.71 3.56
C LEU A 47 -11.78 -3.60 4.54
N ARG A 48 -11.19 -3.02 5.60
CA ARG A 48 -10.55 -3.78 6.68
C ARG A 48 -11.51 -4.79 7.30
N ALA A 49 -12.73 -4.36 7.63
CA ALA A 49 -13.75 -5.22 8.21
C ALA A 49 -14.19 -6.34 7.25
N ALA A 50 -14.44 -6.01 5.98
CA ALA A 50 -14.81 -6.99 4.95
C ALA A 50 -13.72 -8.04 4.69
N GLY A 51 -12.45 -7.66 4.86
CA GLY A 51 -11.31 -8.59 4.80
C GLY A 51 -10.96 -9.24 6.14
N HIS A 52 -11.78 -9.05 7.19
CA HIS A 52 -11.53 -9.57 8.55
C HIS A 52 -10.13 -9.25 9.12
N ALA A 53 -9.53 -8.14 8.68
CA ALA A 53 -8.14 -7.79 8.99
C ALA A 53 -7.10 -8.86 8.56
N GLU A 54 -7.45 -9.77 7.66
CA GLU A 54 -6.57 -10.84 7.18
C GLU A 54 -5.77 -10.40 5.94
N PRO A 55 -4.42 -10.38 5.97
CA PRO A 55 -3.60 -9.84 4.88
C PRO A 55 -3.91 -10.44 3.50
N ALA A 56 -4.19 -11.74 3.41
CA ALA A 56 -4.55 -12.40 2.16
C ALA A 56 -5.90 -11.90 1.60
N ALA A 57 -6.92 -11.79 2.45
CA ALA A 57 -8.23 -11.29 2.07
C ALA A 57 -8.17 -9.80 1.70
N LEU A 58 -7.47 -9.00 2.50
CA LEU A 58 -7.26 -7.57 2.22
C LEU A 58 -6.50 -7.37 0.90
N SER A 59 -5.47 -8.18 0.63
CA SER A 59 -4.73 -8.12 -0.64
C SER A 59 -5.66 -8.37 -1.84
N ARG A 60 -6.57 -9.35 -1.75
CA ARG A 60 -7.57 -9.61 -2.78
C ARG A 60 -8.52 -8.42 -2.97
N LEU A 61 -9.05 -7.85 -1.88
CA LEU A 61 -9.96 -6.70 -1.94
C LEU A 61 -9.27 -5.45 -2.50
N LEU A 62 -8.03 -5.16 -2.08
CA LEU A 62 -7.24 -4.04 -2.60
C LEU A 62 -6.97 -4.17 -4.10
N ARG A 63 -6.76 -5.40 -4.59
CA ARG A 63 -6.53 -5.67 -6.02
C ARG A 63 -7.78 -5.51 -6.90
N ALA A 64 -8.96 -5.36 -6.32
CA ALA A 64 -10.16 -4.98 -7.07
C ALA A 64 -10.13 -3.50 -7.50
N PHE A 65 -9.29 -2.68 -6.86
CA PHE A 65 -9.13 -1.27 -7.25
C PHE A 65 -8.34 -1.16 -8.57
N PRO A 66 -8.81 -0.34 -9.52
CA PRO A 66 -8.11 -0.12 -10.79
C PRO A 66 -6.66 0.32 -10.59
N GLY A 67 -5.72 -0.37 -11.24
CA GLY A 67 -4.28 -0.06 -11.17
C GLY A 67 -3.55 -0.64 -9.94
N ILE A 68 -4.24 -1.34 -9.04
CA ILE A 68 -3.61 -1.99 -7.88
C ILE A 68 -3.30 -3.45 -8.19
N GLY A 69 -2.04 -3.72 -8.53
CA GLY A 69 -1.52 -5.08 -8.67
C GLY A 69 -1.05 -5.69 -7.33
N PRO A 70 -0.52 -6.94 -7.35
CA PRO A 70 0.01 -7.60 -6.15
C PRO A 70 1.04 -6.76 -5.39
N ALA A 71 1.94 -6.08 -6.10
CA ALA A 71 2.95 -5.22 -5.48
C ALA A 71 2.31 -4.00 -4.79
N GLY A 72 1.32 -3.37 -5.40
CA GLY A 72 0.61 -2.23 -4.81
C GLY A 72 -0.15 -2.61 -3.54
N ALA A 73 -0.83 -3.77 -3.55
CA ALA A 73 -1.50 -4.29 -2.37
C ALA A 73 -0.52 -4.60 -1.23
N GLN A 74 0.63 -5.22 -1.53
CA GLN A 74 1.65 -5.50 -0.52
C GLN A 74 2.25 -4.22 0.08
N ILE A 75 2.54 -3.22 -0.76
CA ILE A 75 2.98 -1.90 -0.29
C ILE A 75 1.94 -1.30 0.65
N PHE A 76 0.66 -1.29 0.25
CA PHE A 76 -0.41 -0.76 1.09
C PHE A 76 -0.45 -1.46 2.45
N LEU A 77 -0.51 -2.80 2.48
CA LEU A 77 -0.58 -3.59 3.71
C LEU A 77 0.64 -3.37 4.60
N ARG A 78 1.84 -3.30 4.03
CA ARG A 78 3.08 -3.00 4.76
C ARG A 78 3.01 -1.65 5.45
N GLU A 79 2.49 -0.62 4.79
CA GLU A 79 2.39 0.73 5.39
C GLU A 79 1.29 0.82 6.44
N VAL A 80 0.14 0.15 6.24
CA VAL A 80 -0.99 0.25 7.19
C VAL A 80 -0.92 -0.73 8.36
N GLN A 81 0.01 -1.70 8.37
CA GLN A 81 0.03 -2.77 9.38
C GLN A 81 0.03 -2.28 10.83
N GLY A 82 0.73 -1.18 11.12
CA GLY A 82 0.78 -0.59 12.46
C GLY A 82 -0.49 0.19 12.84
N ILE A 83 -1.23 0.69 11.84
CA ILE A 83 -2.47 1.45 12.03
C ILE A 83 -3.67 0.49 12.16
N TRP A 84 -3.67 -0.59 11.39
CA TRP A 84 -4.75 -1.56 11.35
C TRP A 84 -4.53 -2.77 12.28
N SER A 85 -3.42 -2.75 13.02
CA SER A 85 -2.96 -3.83 13.90
C SER A 85 -2.98 -5.19 13.19
N LEU A 86 -2.47 -5.21 11.95
CA LEU A 86 -2.41 -6.43 11.16
C LEU A 86 -1.31 -7.35 11.69
N PRO A 87 -1.36 -8.66 11.36
CA PRO A 87 -0.19 -9.52 11.44
C PRO A 87 1.02 -8.88 10.73
N PRO A 88 2.26 -9.25 11.09
CA PRO A 88 3.44 -8.66 10.47
C PRO A 88 3.44 -8.78 8.94
N VAL A 89 3.64 -7.66 8.26
CA VAL A 89 3.72 -7.61 6.79
C VAL A 89 5.11 -7.14 6.39
N PHE A 90 5.93 -8.08 5.92
CA PHE A 90 7.23 -7.81 5.32
C PHE A 90 7.24 -8.37 3.90
N ASP A 91 7.09 -7.51 2.90
CA ASP A 91 7.11 -7.93 1.50
C ASP A 91 8.50 -8.38 1.04
N ALA A 92 8.56 -8.96 -0.17
CA ALA A 92 9.81 -9.48 -0.74
C ALA A 92 10.95 -8.45 -0.75
N LYS A 93 10.65 -7.16 -0.89
CA LYS A 93 11.66 -6.09 -0.92
C LYS A 93 12.16 -5.76 0.49
N ALA A 94 11.29 -5.80 1.49
CA ALA A 94 11.69 -5.71 2.89
C ALA A 94 12.55 -6.93 3.30
N LEU A 95 12.16 -8.15 2.93
CA LEU A 95 12.93 -9.36 3.24
C LEU A 95 14.32 -9.35 2.57
N GLU A 96 14.41 -8.88 1.33
CA GLU A 96 15.70 -8.64 0.66
C GLU A 96 16.57 -7.63 1.43
N GLY A 97 15.96 -6.56 1.94
CA GLY A 97 16.62 -5.57 2.79
C GLY A 97 17.17 -6.16 4.08
N ALA A 98 16.41 -7.06 4.71
CA ALA A 98 16.83 -7.79 5.89
C ALA A 98 18.05 -8.67 5.61
N ARG A 99 18.05 -9.45 4.52
CA ARG A 99 19.20 -10.26 4.11
C ARG A 99 20.46 -9.41 3.93
N ARG A 100 20.36 -8.27 3.26
CA ARG A 100 21.49 -7.32 3.08
C ARG A 100 21.94 -6.65 4.37
N ALA A 101 21.07 -6.58 5.37
CA ALA A 101 21.38 -6.09 6.71
C ALA A 101 21.88 -7.21 7.64
N ARG A 102 21.98 -8.46 7.16
CA ARG A 102 22.32 -9.66 7.96
C ARG A 102 21.34 -9.89 9.12
N LEU A 103 20.08 -9.54 8.89
CA LEU A 103 18.96 -9.80 9.80
C LEU A 103 18.21 -11.08 9.39
N PRO A 104 17.42 -11.69 10.29
CA PRO A 104 16.49 -12.75 9.92
C PRO A 104 15.60 -12.33 8.74
N ALA A 105 15.31 -13.25 7.82
CA ALA A 105 14.54 -12.96 6.60
C ALA A 105 13.15 -13.62 6.61
N GLU A 106 12.59 -13.81 7.80
CA GLU A 106 11.24 -14.32 8.03
C GLU A 106 10.39 -13.23 8.71
N PRO A 107 9.12 -13.02 8.30
CA PRO A 107 8.31 -11.88 8.77
C PRO A 107 8.16 -11.83 10.30
N GLU A 108 7.94 -12.96 10.95
CA GLU A 108 7.70 -13.09 12.38
C GLU A 108 8.99 -12.85 13.18
N ALA A 109 10.11 -13.34 12.66
CA ALA A 109 11.42 -13.09 13.26
C ALA A 109 11.78 -11.59 13.19
N LEU A 110 11.50 -10.94 12.06
CA LEU A 110 11.67 -9.49 11.91
C LEU A 110 10.72 -8.70 12.82
N ALA A 111 9.47 -9.15 12.94
CA ALA A 111 8.48 -8.53 13.80
C ALA A 111 8.86 -8.55 15.28
N GLY A 112 9.65 -9.54 15.71
CA GLY A 112 10.16 -9.66 17.07
C GLY A 112 11.31 -8.70 17.40
N LEU A 113 11.91 -8.04 16.40
CA LEU A 113 13.02 -7.10 16.60
C LEU A 113 12.57 -5.69 17.01
N VAL A 114 11.29 -5.37 16.81
CA VAL A 114 10.73 -4.03 17.02
C VAL A 114 9.34 -4.10 17.64
N ALA A 115 8.92 -3.03 18.32
CA ALA A 115 7.56 -2.93 18.83
C ALA A 115 6.52 -2.99 17.68
N PRO A 116 5.28 -3.48 17.92
CA PRO A 116 4.24 -3.53 16.89
C PRO A 116 4.00 -2.20 16.15
N ALA A 117 4.06 -1.08 16.87
CA ALA A 117 3.91 0.27 16.31
C ALA A 117 5.05 0.66 15.34
N ASP A 118 6.22 0.04 15.46
CA ASP A 118 7.41 0.34 14.66
C ASP A 118 7.55 -0.54 13.41
N ARG A 119 6.74 -1.60 13.28
CA ARG A 119 6.90 -2.60 12.21
C ARG A 119 6.82 -2.00 10.81
N ALA A 120 5.88 -1.09 10.55
CA ALA A 120 5.77 -0.42 9.26
C ALA A 120 7.02 0.42 8.94
N ARG A 121 7.49 1.20 9.92
CA ARG A 121 8.71 2.02 9.80
C ARG A 121 9.95 1.17 9.58
N PHE A 122 10.06 0.04 10.28
CA PHE A 122 11.14 -0.91 10.13
C PHE A 122 11.13 -1.58 8.75
N ALA A 123 9.97 -2.07 8.29
CA ALA A 123 9.81 -2.63 6.95
C ALA A 123 10.21 -1.63 5.86
N ALA A 124 9.81 -0.36 5.99
CA ALA A 124 10.21 0.70 5.06
C ALA A 124 11.73 0.97 5.08
N ALA A 125 12.40 0.86 6.24
CA ALA A 125 13.85 0.98 6.34
C ALA A 125 14.58 -0.17 5.62
N LEU A 126 14.06 -1.39 5.75
CA LEU A 126 14.58 -2.56 5.03
C LEU A 126 14.41 -2.41 3.51
N VAL A 127 13.24 -1.95 3.05
CA VAL A 127 13.03 -1.64 1.62
C VAL A 127 14.07 -0.63 1.11
N ARG A 128 14.34 0.44 1.87
CA ARG A 128 15.38 1.41 1.52
C ARG A 128 16.77 0.77 1.47
N ARG A 129 17.09 -0.14 2.40
CA ARG A 129 18.35 -0.90 2.38
C ARG A 129 18.47 -1.77 1.13
N ALA A 130 17.37 -2.41 0.70
CA ALA A 130 17.33 -3.22 -0.51
C ALA A 130 17.50 -2.43 -1.81
N LEU A 131 17.14 -1.14 -1.81
CA LEU A 131 17.25 -0.25 -2.97
C LEU A 131 18.60 0.47 -3.08
N ARG A 132 19.37 0.54 -1.98
CA ARG A 132 20.74 1.07 -2.02
C ARG A 132 21.64 0.09 -2.78
N ARG A 133 22.41 0.63 -3.72
CA ARG A 133 23.46 -0.09 -4.45
C ARG A 133 24.63 -0.36 -3.52
#